data_AF-A0AA86T774-F1
#
_entry.id   AF-A0AA86T774-F1
#
_cell.length_a   1.000
_cell.length_b   1.000
_cell.length_c   1.000
_cell.angle_alpha   90.00
_cell.angle_beta   90.00
_cell.angle_gamma   90.00
#
_symmetry.space_group_name_H-M   'P 1'
#
loop_
_entity.id
_entity.type
_entity.pdbx_description
1 polymer ?
#
loop_
_entity_poly.entity_id
_entity_poly.type
_entity_poly.pdbx_seq_one_letter_code
_entity_poly.pdbx_strand_id
1 'polypeptide(L)'
;MTGKHSATSGSATVVPATAAVKDSPAVERALNRSKVYLLISWSLLFPEDDEFLDYLQSGEFVEDGRAAIQGLDKALAGAGGERATHRLQAIGQLLDDVERWVAAECSNWKLEDLQAEHRRVFSNVITLDCPPYETLFGNDHVFAQSHVMGDIAGFYKAFGVELSKDIHERLDHLSVELEFMHFLAYKESYALCHDGPEKTQIVVDAQKKFVKNHIGRWVPLFSRMLSKKSDSGLFRFIADICGAWMDFEAAYLGVTPQPYSETDYRPATFNAPEGQTYECGAQDRGNELSMLLSEVGAQSFLDKQEEKEEKGPFGTA
;
A
#
# COMPACT_ATOMS: atom_id res chain seq x y z
N MET A 1 -39.35 -41.93 -56.94
CA MET A 1 -38.50 -42.03 -55.72
C MET A 1 -37.41 -40.99 -55.82
N THR A 2 -37.64 -39.80 -55.26
CA THR A 2 -36.66 -38.72 -55.18
C THR A 2 -36.76 -38.13 -53.78
N GLY A 3 -35.79 -38.47 -52.93
CA GLY A 3 -35.71 -38.02 -51.54
C GLY A 3 -35.25 -36.56 -51.46
N LYS A 4 -35.98 -35.74 -50.72
CA LYS A 4 -35.57 -34.38 -50.33
C LYS A 4 -34.76 -34.49 -49.02
N HIS A 5 -33.50 -34.06 -49.06
CA HIS A 5 -32.73 -33.77 -47.86
C HIS A 5 -33.16 -32.39 -47.31
N SER A 6 -33.68 -32.39 -46.08
CA SER A 6 -33.90 -31.20 -45.27
C SER A 6 -32.60 -30.83 -44.58
N ALA A 7 -32.06 -29.65 -44.85
CA ALA A 7 -30.95 -29.06 -44.10
C ALA A 7 -31.52 -28.11 -43.05
N THR A 8 -31.48 -28.52 -41.80
CA THR A 8 -31.76 -27.68 -40.63
C THR A 8 -30.56 -26.76 -40.39
N SER A 9 -30.73 -25.45 -40.61
CA SER A 9 -29.77 -24.43 -40.21
C SER A 9 -29.84 -24.21 -38.71
N GLY A 10 -28.82 -24.69 -37.99
CA GLY A 10 -28.59 -24.35 -36.59
C GLY A 10 -28.26 -22.86 -36.46
N SER A 11 -29.15 -22.10 -35.84
CA SER A 11 -28.87 -20.75 -35.37
C SER A 11 -27.92 -20.86 -34.17
N ALA A 12 -26.64 -20.55 -34.39
CA ALA A 12 -25.70 -20.35 -33.31
C ALA A 12 -25.98 -18.97 -32.69
N THR A 13 -26.53 -18.98 -31.48
CA THR A 13 -26.74 -17.79 -30.66
C THR A 13 -25.39 -17.19 -30.31
N VAL A 14 -25.08 -16.02 -30.87
CA VAL A 14 -23.91 -15.21 -30.48
C VAL A 14 -24.19 -14.68 -29.07
N VAL A 15 -23.35 -15.04 -28.11
CA VAL A 15 -23.43 -14.57 -26.71
C VAL A 15 -22.79 -13.18 -26.60
N PRO A 16 -23.53 -12.11 -26.26
CA PRO A 16 -22.96 -10.78 -26.01
C PRO A 16 -22.80 -10.53 -24.50
N ALA A 17 -22.31 -11.50 -23.73
CA ALA A 17 -22.26 -11.41 -22.26
C ALA A 17 -21.07 -10.60 -21.73
N THR A 18 -19.96 -10.50 -22.48
CA THR A 18 -18.72 -9.89 -22.00
C THR A 18 -18.72 -8.35 -22.01
N ALA A 19 -19.48 -7.71 -22.89
CA ALA A 19 -19.59 -6.25 -22.92
C ALA A 19 -20.43 -5.71 -21.75
N ALA A 20 -21.54 -6.38 -21.41
CA ALA A 20 -22.44 -5.94 -20.34
C ALA A 20 -21.83 -6.02 -18.92
N VAL A 21 -20.83 -6.88 -18.70
CA VAL A 21 -20.14 -7.01 -17.41
C VAL A 21 -19.09 -5.91 -17.22
N LYS A 22 -18.43 -5.48 -18.31
CA LYS A 22 -17.41 -4.42 -18.29
C LYS A 22 -17.98 -3.06 -17.89
N ASP A 23 -19.21 -2.75 -18.31
CA ASP A 23 -19.87 -1.49 -17.99
C ASP A 23 -20.66 -1.53 -16.66
N SER A 24 -20.42 -2.55 -15.82
CA SER A 24 -21.14 -2.67 -14.55
C SER A 24 -20.70 -1.57 -13.57
N PRO A 25 -21.61 -1.01 -12.75
CA PRO A 25 -21.24 -0.02 -11.75
C PRO A 25 -20.15 -0.49 -10.78
N ALA A 26 -20.04 -1.80 -10.51
CA ALA A 26 -18.97 -2.33 -9.66
C ALA A 26 -17.59 -2.21 -10.30
N VAL A 27 -17.49 -2.50 -11.60
CA VAL A 27 -16.24 -2.36 -12.37
C VAL A 27 -15.83 -0.89 -12.43
N GLU A 28 -16.77 0.01 -12.72
CA GLU A 28 -16.52 1.45 -12.74
C GLU A 28 -16.06 1.99 -11.38
N ARG A 29 -16.68 1.55 -10.27
CA ARG A 29 -16.20 1.96 -8.93
C ARG A 29 -14.75 1.54 -8.70
N ALA A 30 -14.41 0.29 -9.03
CA ALA A 30 -13.07 -0.25 -8.84
C ALA A 30 -12.03 0.47 -9.71
N LEU A 31 -12.33 0.72 -10.99
CA LEU A 31 -11.45 1.46 -11.91
C LEU A 31 -11.24 2.91 -11.47
N ASN A 32 -12.31 3.62 -11.12
CA ASN A 32 -12.18 5.02 -10.72
C ASN A 32 -11.44 5.17 -9.37
N ARG A 33 -11.65 4.25 -8.41
CA ARG A 33 -10.84 4.19 -7.19
C ARG A 33 -9.36 3.96 -7.49
N SER A 34 -9.08 3.02 -8.41
CA SER A 34 -7.71 2.74 -8.86
C SER A 34 -7.01 3.98 -9.40
N LYS A 35 -7.69 4.80 -10.23
CA LYS A 35 -7.14 6.06 -10.75
C LYS A 35 -6.84 7.07 -9.64
N VAL A 36 -7.76 7.27 -8.69
CA VAL A 36 -7.54 8.22 -7.59
C VAL A 36 -6.34 7.81 -6.73
N TYR A 37 -6.19 6.51 -6.43
CA TYR A 37 -5.01 6.00 -5.72
C TYR A 37 -3.69 6.32 -6.45
N LEU A 38 -3.65 6.14 -7.78
CA LEU A 38 -2.47 6.41 -8.58
C LEU A 38 -2.12 7.90 -8.61
N LEU A 39 -3.11 8.78 -8.81
CA LEU A 39 -2.91 10.23 -8.82
C LEU A 39 -2.32 10.73 -7.50
N ILE A 40 -2.89 10.28 -6.37
CA ILE A 40 -2.39 10.65 -5.05
C ILE A 40 -0.98 10.08 -4.83
N SER A 41 -0.75 8.82 -5.22
CA SER A 41 0.56 8.19 -5.10
C SER A 41 1.65 8.99 -5.81
N TRP A 42 1.44 9.37 -7.07
CA TRP A 42 2.43 10.08 -7.87
C TRP A 42 2.75 11.47 -7.29
N SER A 43 1.74 12.15 -6.74
CA SER A 43 1.89 13.48 -6.13
C SER A 43 2.76 13.52 -4.86
N LEU A 44 3.12 12.37 -4.28
CA LEU A 44 3.90 12.29 -3.04
C LEU A 44 5.37 11.95 -3.26
N LEU A 45 5.73 11.45 -4.45
CA LEU A 45 7.11 11.09 -4.79
C LEU A 45 7.97 12.34 -4.96
N PHE A 46 9.27 12.19 -4.69
CA PHE A 46 10.23 13.22 -5.07
C PHE A 46 10.28 13.31 -6.60
N PRO A 47 10.14 14.51 -7.20
CA PRO A 47 10.15 14.67 -8.65
C PRO A 47 11.57 14.55 -9.18
N GLU A 48 11.88 13.40 -9.77
CA GLU A 48 13.17 13.11 -10.42
C GLU A 48 13.30 13.82 -11.78
N ASP A 49 12.17 14.08 -12.45
CA ASP A 49 12.05 14.73 -13.74
C ASP A 49 10.80 15.64 -13.81
N ASP A 50 10.60 16.25 -14.97
CA ASP A 50 9.56 17.24 -15.22
C ASP A 50 8.17 16.61 -15.43
N GLU A 51 8.05 15.27 -15.52
CA GLU A 51 6.82 14.60 -15.99
C GLU A 51 5.59 14.96 -15.13
N PHE A 52 5.73 14.90 -13.80
CA PHE A 52 4.63 15.25 -12.91
C PHE A 52 4.32 16.75 -12.92
N LEU A 53 5.34 17.60 -13.11
CA LEU A 53 5.14 19.04 -13.20
C LEU A 53 4.41 19.41 -14.50
N ASP A 54 4.81 18.81 -15.62
CA ASP A 54 4.15 18.96 -16.92
C ASP A 54 2.71 18.48 -16.86
N TYR A 55 2.46 17.31 -16.24
CA TYR A 55 1.13 16.76 -16.03
C TYR A 55 0.23 17.66 -15.16
N LEU A 56 0.81 18.37 -14.19
CA LEU A 56 0.11 19.35 -13.38
C LEU A 56 -0.19 20.64 -14.18
N GLN A 57 0.81 21.17 -14.91
CA GLN A 57 0.71 22.41 -15.68
C GLN A 57 -0.15 22.28 -16.94
N SER A 58 -0.22 21.09 -17.54
CA SER A 58 -1.10 20.79 -18.68
C SER A 58 -2.59 20.79 -18.28
N GLY A 59 -2.88 20.64 -16.99
CA GLY A 59 -4.24 20.48 -16.44
C GLY A 59 -4.72 19.04 -16.41
N GLU A 60 -4.00 18.10 -17.02
CA GLU A 60 -4.41 16.70 -17.13
C GLU A 60 -4.55 16.03 -15.76
N PHE A 61 -3.70 16.37 -14.78
CA PHE A 61 -3.84 15.90 -13.38
C PHE A 61 -5.23 16.19 -12.81
N VAL A 62 -5.73 17.41 -13.02
CA VAL A 62 -7.05 17.82 -12.52
C VAL A 62 -8.16 17.17 -13.35
N GLU A 63 -8.02 17.12 -14.67
CA GLU A 63 -9.00 16.51 -15.56
C GLU A 63 -9.21 15.03 -15.25
N ASP A 64 -8.13 14.27 -15.07
CA ASP A 64 -8.17 12.85 -14.73
C ASP A 64 -8.74 12.61 -13.34
N GLY A 65 -8.33 13.42 -12.36
CA GLY A 65 -8.89 13.38 -11.00
C GLY A 65 -10.40 13.64 -11.02
N ARG A 66 -10.84 14.67 -11.73
CA ARG A 66 -12.25 15.05 -11.86
C ARG A 66 -13.05 13.95 -12.55
N ALA A 67 -12.53 13.40 -13.64
CA ALA A 67 -13.16 12.30 -14.36
C ALA A 67 -13.33 11.07 -13.46
N ALA A 68 -12.29 10.72 -12.69
CA ALA A 68 -12.33 9.60 -11.75
C ALA A 68 -13.36 9.82 -10.63
N ILE A 69 -13.37 11.00 -10.00
CA ILE A 69 -14.33 11.32 -8.94
C ILE A 69 -15.78 11.34 -9.46
N GLN A 70 -16.03 11.91 -10.64
CA GLN A 70 -17.36 11.92 -11.24
C GLN A 70 -17.83 10.51 -11.66
N GLY A 71 -16.94 9.70 -12.22
CA GLY A 71 -17.23 8.31 -12.56
C GLY A 71 -17.57 7.49 -11.32
N LEU A 72 -16.79 7.67 -10.25
CA LEU A 72 -16.99 7.02 -8.96
C LEU A 72 -18.30 7.43 -8.30
N ASP A 73 -18.63 8.72 -8.28
CA ASP A 73 -19.87 9.24 -7.69
C ASP A 73 -21.11 8.67 -8.41
N LYS A 74 -21.10 8.68 -9.75
CA LYS A 74 -22.16 8.07 -10.57
C LYS A 74 -22.32 6.57 -10.30
N ALA A 75 -21.21 5.86 -10.14
CA ALA A 75 -21.20 4.42 -9.94
C ALA A 75 -21.41 4.00 -8.48
N LEU A 76 -21.35 4.92 -7.52
CA LEU A 76 -21.33 4.63 -6.07
C LEU A 76 -22.59 3.86 -5.62
N ALA A 77 -23.75 4.17 -6.21
CA ALA A 77 -25.02 3.49 -5.96
C ALA A 77 -25.37 3.34 -4.46
N GLY A 78 -25.02 4.35 -3.64
CA GLY A 78 -25.25 4.38 -2.20
C GLY A 78 -24.21 3.63 -1.34
N ALA A 79 -23.18 3.01 -1.94
CA ALA A 79 -22.10 2.39 -1.20
C ALA A 79 -21.36 3.40 -0.31
N GLY A 80 -21.17 3.07 0.98
CA GLY A 80 -20.58 3.97 1.97
C GLY A 80 -21.50 5.10 2.48
N GLY A 81 -22.73 5.20 1.97
CA GLY A 81 -23.74 6.16 2.41
C GLY A 81 -23.38 7.63 2.17
N GLU A 82 -24.10 8.54 2.85
CA GLU A 82 -23.91 10.00 2.72
C GLU A 82 -22.48 10.44 3.05
N ARG A 83 -21.81 9.75 3.98
CA ARG A 83 -20.42 10.01 4.35
C ARG A 83 -19.49 9.88 3.15
N ALA A 84 -19.62 8.81 2.38
CA ALA A 84 -18.80 8.58 1.19
C ALA A 84 -19.10 9.63 0.10
N THR A 85 -20.37 9.89 -0.21
CA THR A 85 -20.77 10.90 -1.20
C THR A 85 -20.24 12.30 -0.85
N HIS A 86 -20.37 12.72 0.41
CA HIS A 86 -19.88 14.03 0.84
C HIS A 86 -18.35 14.16 0.70
N ARG A 87 -17.59 13.07 0.92
CA ARG A 87 -16.14 13.09 0.72
C ARG A 87 -15.74 13.15 -0.75
N LEU A 88 -16.44 12.45 -1.65
CA LEU A 88 -16.20 12.59 -3.08
C LEU A 88 -16.45 14.02 -3.58
N GLN A 89 -17.53 14.65 -3.12
CA GLN A 89 -17.82 16.05 -3.44
C GLN A 89 -16.72 16.99 -2.94
N ALA A 90 -16.24 16.78 -1.71
CA ALA A 90 -15.13 17.56 -1.15
C ALA A 90 -13.84 17.40 -1.97
N ILE A 91 -13.51 16.18 -2.40
CA ILE A 91 -12.33 15.93 -3.25
C ILE A 91 -12.49 16.62 -4.62
N GLY A 92 -13.69 16.58 -5.22
CA GLY A 92 -13.98 17.31 -6.45
C GLY A 92 -13.73 18.82 -6.31
N GLN A 93 -14.14 19.40 -5.18
CA GLN A 93 -13.90 20.82 -4.90
C GLN A 93 -12.41 21.13 -4.69
N LEU A 94 -11.67 20.24 -4.01
CA LEU A 94 -10.23 20.39 -3.82
C LEU A 94 -9.47 20.33 -5.15
N LEU A 95 -9.90 19.50 -6.11
CA LEU A 95 -9.33 19.47 -7.46
C LEU A 95 -9.56 20.79 -8.20
N ASP A 96 -10.73 21.42 -8.06
CA ASP A 96 -10.97 22.78 -8.62
C ASP A 96 -10.04 23.83 -8.00
N ASP A 97 -9.74 23.68 -6.71
CA ASP A 97 -8.85 24.59 -6.00
C ASP A 97 -7.39 24.39 -6.44
N VAL A 98 -6.98 23.14 -6.72
CA VAL A 98 -5.69 22.82 -7.35
C VAL A 98 -5.58 23.49 -8.72
N GLU A 99 -6.59 23.35 -9.59
CA GLU A 99 -6.62 23.99 -10.91
C GLU A 99 -6.41 25.51 -10.84
N ARG A 100 -7.15 26.16 -9.94
CA ARG A 100 -7.04 27.60 -9.70
C ARG A 100 -5.67 28.00 -9.18
N TRP A 101 -5.10 27.20 -8.27
CA TRP A 101 -3.77 27.46 -7.74
C TRP A 101 -2.67 27.25 -8.79
N VAL A 102 -2.76 26.21 -9.62
CA VAL A 102 -1.80 25.96 -10.69
C VAL A 102 -1.75 27.13 -11.68
N ALA A 103 -2.92 27.64 -12.07
CA ALA A 103 -3.04 28.79 -12.96
C ALA A 103 -2.51 30.09 -12.34
N ALA A 104 -2.55 30.24 -11.02
CA ALA A 104 -2.12 31.45 -10.32
C ALA A 104 -0.62 31.44 -9.98
N GLU A 105 -0.10 30.31 -9.49
CA GLU A 105 1.20 30.24 -8.82
C GLU A 105 2.17 29.27 -9.49
N CYS A 106 1.67 28.18 -10.10
CA CYS A 106 2.52 27.08 -10.60
C CYS A 106 2.86 27.17 -12.09
N SER A 107 2.23 28.08 -12.84
CA SER A 107 2.33 28.12 -14.31
C SER A 107 3.74 28.41 -14.84
N ASN A 108 4.61 29.01 -14.01
CA ASN A 108 6.00 29.31 -14.36
C ASN A 108 7.01 28.50 -13.54
N TRP A 109 6.54 27.53 -12.74
CA TRP A 109 7.45 26.67 -11.98
C TRP A 109 8.30 25.84 -12.93
N LYS A 110 9.52 25.58 -12.50
CA LYS A 110 10.43 24.60 -13.07
C LYS A 110 10.56 23.41 -12.12
N LEU A 111 11.21 22.36 -12.58
CA LEU A 111 11.49 21.19 -11.76
C LEU A 111 12.15 21.56 -10.43
N GLU A 112 13.10 22.49 -10.44
CA GLU A 112 13.80 22.89 -9.22
C GLU A 112 12.87 23.52 -8.18
N ASP A 113 11.83 24.23 -8.61
CA ASP A 113 10.84 24.85 -7.73
C ASP A 113 9.98 23.76 -7.04
N LEU A 114 9.53 22.76 -7.81
CA LEU A 114 8.77 21.63 -7.27
C LEU A 114 9.64 20.76 -6.35
N GLN A 115 10.90 20.51 -6.71
CA GLN A 115 11.86 19.80 -5.87
C GLN A 115 12.14 20.57 -4.57
N ALA A 116 12.29 21.89 -4.64
CA ALA A 116 12.51 22.73 -3.47
C ALA A 116 11.30 22.69 -2.54
N GLU A 117 10.08 22.78 -3.08
CA GLU A 117 8.85 22.69 -2.31
C GLU A 117 8.66 21.30 -1.70
N HIS A 118 8.93 20.23 -2.45
CA HIS A 118 8.89 18.86 -1.94
C HIS A 118 9.87 18.69 -0.78
N ARG A 119 11.13 19.12 -0.92
CA ARG A 119 12.10 19.09 0.17
C ARG A 119 11.65 19.95 1.36
N ARG A 120 11.08 21.14 1.14
CA ARG A 120 10.57 21.98 2.23
C ARG A 120 9.52 21.23 3.06
N VAL A 121 8.63 20.50 2.40
CA VAL A 121 7.48 19.85 3.02
C VAL A 121 7.84 18.46 3.58
N PHE A 122 8.63 17.66 2.88
CA PHE A 122 8.93 16.27 3.26
C PHE A 122 10.33 16.04 3.86
N SER A 123 11.25 17.01 3.78
CA SER A 123 12.59 16.82 4.34
C SER A 123 12.61 16.90 5.87
N ASN A 124 13.56 16.15 6.44
CA ASN A 124 13.74 15.87 7.86
C ASN A 124 14.77 16.79 8.55
N VAL A 125 15.25 17.84 7.89
CA VAL A 125 16.49 18.55 8.30
C VAL A 125 16.33 19.44 9.53
N ILE A 126 15.15 19.98 9.80
CA ILE A 126 14.98 20.96 10.91
C ILE A 126 13.95 20.50 11.94
N THR A 127 12.95 19.73 11.52
CA THR A 127 12.01 19.04 12.38
C THR A 127 11.39 17.89 11.58
N LEU A 128 11.44 16.67 12.13
CA LEU A 128 10.71 15.52 11.60
C LEU A 128 9.23 15.78 11.85
N ASP A 129 8.57 16.53 10.97
CA ASP A 129 7.18 16.96 11.23
C ASP A 129 6.15 16.23 10.38
N CYS A 130 6.54 15.55 9.29
CA CYS A 130 5.59 14.80 8.45
C CYS A 130 6.24 13.78 7.49
N PRO A 131 7.05 12.83 7.98
CA PRO A 131 7.67 11.84 7.10
C PRO A 131 6.61 10.88 6.54
N PRO A 132 6.61 10.58 5.24
CA PRO A 132 5.58 9.77 4.58
C PRO A 132 5.80 8.25 4.75
N TYR A 133 6.16 7.79 5.95
CA TYR A 133 6.42 6.37 6.23
C TYR A 133 5.54 5.84 7.38
N GLU A 134 4.82 4.74 7.17
CA GLU A 134 3.91 4.17 8.18
C GLU A 134 4.62 3.88 9.51
N THR A 135 5.81 3.28 9.48
CA THR A 135 6.47 2.82 10.70
C THR A 135 6.89 3.93 11.67
N LEU A 136 6.85 5.20 11.24
CA LEU A 136 7.09 6.37 12.08
C LEU A 136 5.84 6.83 12.85
N PHE A 137 4.69 6.18 12.61
CA PHE A 137 3.44 6.40 13.31
C PHE A 137 3.09 5.15 14.15
N GLY A 138 2.93 5.31 15.47
CA GLY A 138 2.28 4.33 16.31
C GLY A 138 3.11 3.17 16.86
N ASN A 139 4.41 3.11 16.59
CA ASN A 139 5.27 2.01 17.06
C ASN A 139 6.19 2.48 18.19
N ASP A 140 5.93 2.01 19.41
CA ASP A 140 6.72 2.34 20.62
C ASP A 140 8.11 1.66 20.65
N HIS A 141 8.32 0.61 19.84
CA HIS A 141 9.54 -0.21 19.88
C HIS A 141 9.97 -0.68 18.48
N VAL A 142 11.29 -0.83 18.26
CA VAL A 142 11.89 -1.32 16.99
C VAL A 142 11.25 -2.63 16.49
N PHE A 143 10.90 -3.56 17.40
CA PHE A 143 10.23 -4.81 17.03
C PHE A 143 8.85 -4.60 16.38
N ALA A 144 8.11 -3.56 16.77
CA ALA A 144 6.83 -3.22 16.17
C ALA A 144 7.01 -2.68 14.74
N GLN A 145 8.08 -1.91 14.48
CA GLN A 145 8.43 -1.47 13.12
C GLN A 145 8.75 -2.67 12.20
N SER A 146 9.54 -3.64 12.68
CA SER A 146 9.83 -4.86 11.92
C SER A 146 8.58 -5.69 11.64
N HIS A 147 7.63 -5.75 12.58
CA HIS A 147 6.37 -6.43 12.40
C HIS A 147 5.52 -5.75 11.31
N VAL A 148 5.35 -4.43 11.37
CA VAL A 148 4.62 -3.66 10.35
C VAL A 148 5.25 -3.85 8.97
N MET A 149 6.58 -3.72 8.88
CA MET A 149 7.33 -3.93 7.63
C MET A 149 7.12 -5.34 7.06
N GLY A 150 7.12 -6.36 7.92
CA GLY A 150 6.86 -7.75 7.53
C GLY A 150 5.43 -8.00 7.06
N ASP A 151 4.45 -7.34 7.69
CA ASP A 151 3.03 -7.43 7.31
C ASP A 151 2.79 -6.81 5.93
N ILE A 152 3.28 -5.58 5.69
CA ILE A 152 3.20 -4.91 4.39
C ILE A 152 3.88 -5.76 3.29
N ALA A 153 5.10 -6.25 3.55
CA ALA A 153 5.80 -7.13 2.62
C ALA A 153 5.02 -8.43 2.34
N GLY A 154 4.30 -8.95 3.35
CA GLY A 154 3.40 -10.09 3.24
C GLY A 154 2.24 -9.82 2.28
N PHE A 155 1.60 -8.65 2.36
CA PHE A 155 0.58 -8.22 1.40
C PHE A 155 1.11 -8.17 -0.02
N TYR A 156 2.27 -7.54 -0.23
CA TYR A 156 2.87 -7.41 -1.56
C TYR A 156 3.16 -8.79 -2.16
N LYS A 157 3.82 -9.65 -1.37
CA LYS A 157 4.14 -11.02 -1.78
C LYS A 157 2.90 -11.87 -2.06
N ALA A 158 1.83 -11.74 -1.27
CA ALA A 158 0.58 -12.49 -1.46
C ALA A 158 -0.09 -12.18 -2.80
N PHE A 159 0.14 -10.99 -3.34
CA PHE A 159 -0.40 -10.57 -4.64
C PHE A 159 0.62 -10.67 -5.78
N GLY A 160 1.84 -11.12 -5.50
CA GLY A 160 2.91 -11.28 -6.47
C GLY A 160 3.50 -9.96 -6.97
N VAL A 161 3.44 -8.90 -6.14
CA VAL A 161 4.04 -7.61 -6.46
C VAL A 161 5.33 -7.42 -5.67
N GLU A 162 6.30 -6.77 -6.32
CA GLU A 162 7.61 -6.43 -5.75
C GLU A 162 7.91 -4.98 -6.11
N LEU A 163 8.68 -4.29 -5.26
CA LEU A 163 9.11 -2.92 -5.56
C LEU A 163 10.04 -2.94 -6.78
N SER A 164 9.86 -1.95 -7.66
CA SER A 164 10.82 -1.71 -8.75
C SER A 164 12.20 -1.39 -8.18
N LYS A 165 13.24 -1.82 -8.89
CA LYS A 165 14.63 -1.47 -8.56
C LYS A 165 14.94 0.01 -8.80
N ASP A 166 14.12 0.67 -9.61
CA ASP A 166 14.28 2.08 -9.97
C ASP A 166 13.69 3.01 -8.90
N ILE A 167 12.86 2.48 -7.99
CA ILE A 167 12.28 3.23 -6.87
C ILE A 167 13.23 3.17 -5.68
N HIS A 168 13.64 4.33 -5.19
CA HIS A 168 14.54 4.49 -4.04
C HIS A 168 13.78 4.72 -2.72
N GLU A 169 12.56 4.20 -2.63
CA GLU A 169 11.70 4.32 -1.45
C GLU A 169 11.57 3.00 -0.69
N ARG A 170 11.19 3.12 0.59
CA ARG A 170 10.85 1.97 1.43
C ARG A 170 9.46 1.47 1.10
N LEU A 171 9.24 0.18 1.37
CA LEU A 171 7.95 -0.48 1.12
C LEU A 171 6.78 0.09 1.94
N ASP A 172 7.06 0.81 3.04
CA ASP A 172 6.10 1.50 3.90
C ASP A 172 5.97 3.01 3.60
N HIS A 173 6.53 3.46 2.47
CA HIS A 173 6.32 4.82 1.99
C HIS A 173 4.89 4.97 1.45
N LEU A 174 4.21 6.08 1.77
CA LEU A 174 2.79 6.27 1.44
C LEU A 174 2.50 6.11 -0.06
N SER A 175 3.36 6.65 -0.93
CA SER A 175 3.18 6.48 -2.38
C SER A 175 3.18 4.99 -2.78
N VAL A 176 4.05 4.17 -2.18
CA VAL A 176 4.15 2.73 -2.48
C VAL A 176 2.90 2.00 -1.96
N GLU A 177 2.45 2.32 -0.75
CA GLU A 177 1.22 1.74 -0.18
C GLU A 177 -0.04 2.11 -1.00
N LEU A 178 -0.11 3.36 -1.49
CA LEU A 178 -1.21 3.82 -2.36
C LEU A 178 -1.15 3.18 -3.74
N GLU A 179 0.04 2.98 -4.31
CA GLU A 179 0.21 2.27 -5.58
C GLU A 179 -0.23 0.80 -5.45
N PHE A 180 0.06 0.15 -4.32
CA PHE A 180 -0.48 -1.17 -4.03
C PHE A 180 -2.01 -1.18 -3.98
N MET A 181 -2.63 -0.17 -3.38
CA MET A 181 -4.09 -0.04 -3.39
C MET A 181 -4.66 0.27 -4.78
N HIS A 182 -3.96 1.06 -5.59
CA HIS A 182 -4.25 1.24 -7.01
C HIS A 182 -4.31 -0.12 -7.72
N PHE A 183 -3.29 -0.95 -7.53
CA PHE A 183 -3.21 -2.29 -8.09
C PHE A 183 -4.35 -3.19 -7.60
N LEU A 184 -4.68 -3.19 -6.31
CA LEU A 184 -5.78 -4.00 -5.78
C LEU A 184 -7.14 -3.57 -6.34
N ALA A 185 -7.39 -2.26 -6.43
CA ALA A 185 -8.62 -1.74 -7.02
C ALA A 185 -8.73 -2.06 -8.52
N TYR A 186 -7.61 -1.98 -9.26
CA TYR A 186 -7.57 -2.43 -10.66
C TYR A 186 -7.84 -3.94 -10.79
N LYS A 187 -7.23 -4.74 -9.90
CA LYS A 187 -7.42 -6.19 -9.86
C LYS A 187 -8.85 -6.58 -9.49
N GLU A 188 -9.54 -5.81 -8.66
CA GLU A 188 -10.97 -5.98 -8.37
C GLU A 188 -11.80 -5.80 -9.65
N SER A 189 -11.56 -4.72 -10.41
CA SER A 189 -12.20 -4.48 -11.71
C SER A 189 -11.97 -5.64 -12.69
N TYR A 190 -10.71 -6.08 -12.80
CA TYR A 190 -10.36 -7.22 -13.64
C TYR A 190 -11.08 -8.49 -13.20
N ALA A 191 -11.12 -8.74 -11.88
CA ALA A 191 -11.69 -9.96 -11.34
C ALA A 191 -13.22 -10.04 -11.53
N LEU A 192 -13.90 -8.90 -11.39
CA LEU A 192 -15.33 -8.75 -11.68
C LEU A 192 -15.67 -9.13 -13.12
N CYS A 193 -14.77 -8.84 -14.06
CA CYS A 193 -14.98 -9.13 -15.48
C CYS A 193 -14.58 -10.55 -15.89
N HIS A 194 -13.56 -11.15 -15.27
CA HIS A 194 -12.87 -12.33 -15.83
C HIS A 194 -12.74 -13.52 -14.87
N ASP A 195 -12.72 -13.28 -13.56
CA ASP A 195 -12.27 -14.27 -12.58
C ASP A 195 -13.39 -14.79 -11.66
N GLY A 196 -14.53 -14.10 -11.62
CA GLY A 196 -15.70 -14.50 -10.84
C GLY A 196 -15.69 -14.04 -9.38
N PRO A 197 -16.76 -14.36 -8.63
CA PRO A 197 -17.04 -13.77 -7.32
C PRO A 197 -16.02 -14.17 -6.23
N GLU A 198 -15.49 -15.39 -6.25
CA GLU A 198 -14.54 -15.87 -5.23
C GLU A 198 -13.24 -15.07 -5.26
N LYS A 199 -12.63 -14.93 -6.44
CA LYS A 199 -11.42 -14.14 -6.63
C LYS A 199 -11.67 -12.65 -6.39
N THR A 200 -12.82 -12.14 -6.79
CA THR A 200 -13.24 -10.75 -6.47
C THR A 200 -13.25 -10.53 -4.95
N GLN A 201 -13.84 -11.47 -4.19
CA GLN A 201 -13.93 -11.36 -2.74
C GLN A 201 -12.55 -11.37 -2.07
N ILE A 202 -11.62 -12.20 -2.55
CA ILE A 202 -10.23 -12.22 -2.04
C ILE A 202 -9.57 -10.85 -2.17
N VAL A 203 -9.75 -10.19 -3.32
CA VAL A 203 -9.17 -8.86 -3.58
C VAL A 203 -9.83 -7.80 -2.70
N VAL A 204 -11.16 -7.81 -2.57
CA VAL A 204 -11.91 -6.89 -1.70
C VAL A 204 -11.52 -7.08 -0.23
N ASP A 205 -11.34 -8.32 0.23
CA ASP A 205 -10.93 -8.60 1.61
C ASP A 205 -9.50 -8.12 1.88
N ALA A 206 -8.60 -8.23 0.91
CA ALA A 206 -7.25 -7.68 1.02
C ALA A 206 -7.28 -6.14 1.13
N GLN A 207 -8.06 -5.45 0.30
CA GLN A 207 -8.25 -4.00 0.38
C GLN A 207 -8.79 -3.59 1.77
N LYS A 208 -9.82 -4.28 2.27
CA LYS A 208 -10.38 -4.02 3.60
C LYS A 208 -9.34 -4.17 4.69
N LYS A 209 -8.55 -5.25 4.67
CA LYS A 209 -7.51 -5.50 5.68
C LYS A 209 -6.41 -4.44 5.59
N PHE A 210 -5.97 -4.09 4.38
CA PHE A 210 -4.91 -3.11 4.19
C PHE A 210 -5.34 -1.72 4.66
N VAL A 211 -6.53 -1.24 4.26
CA VAL A 211 -7.06 0.05 4.75
C VAL A 211 -7.27 0.03 6.27
N LYS A 212 -7.80 -1.07 6.82
CA LYS A 212 -8.07 -1.16 8.27
C LYS A 212 -6.80 -1.19 9.11
N ASN A 213 -5.78 -1.91 8.66
CA ASN A 213 -4.60 -2.23 9.48
C ASN A 213 -3.38 -1.37 9.15
N HIS A 214 -3.35 -0.71 7.98
CA HIS A 214 -2.25 0.13 7.50
C HIS A 214 -2.72 1.56 7.21
N ILE A 215 -2.84 1.95 5.92
CA ILE A 215 -3.07 3.34 5.50
C ILE A 215 -4.21 4.06 6.23
N GLY A 216 -5.33 3.39 6.53
CA GLY A 216 -6.45 4.04 7.22
C GLY A 216 -6.16 4.43 8.69
N ARG A 217 -5.10 3.90 9.30
CA ARG A 217 -4.72 4.20 10.70
C ARG A 217 -3.86 5.46 10.80
N TRP A 218 -2.90 5.61 9.90
CA TRP A 218 -1.85 6.63 10.01
C TRP A 218 -2.03 7.80 9.04
N VAL A 219 -2.55 7.54 7.83
CA VAL A 219 -2.69 8.57 6.79
C VAL A 219 -3.60 9.72 7.25
N PRO A 220 -4.71 9.53 7.99
CA PRO A 220 -5.49 10.66 8.49
C PRO A 220 -4.70 11.61 9.40
N LEU A 221 -3.77 11.09 10.21
CA LEU A 221 -2.88 11.91 11.04
C LEU A 221 -1.80 12.58 10.20
N PHE A 222 -1.14 11.83 9.32
CA PHE A 222 -0.18 12.35 8.35
C PHE A 222 -0.79 13.50 7.53
N SER A 223 -1.99 13.34 7.00
CA SER A 223 -2.71 14.38 6.27
C SER A 223 -2.86 15.66 7.09
N ARG A 224 -3.26 15.57 8.36
CA ARG A 224 -3.37 16.76 9.23
C ARG A 224 -2.02 17.43 9.48
N MET A 225 -0.96 16.65 9.65
CA MET A 225 0.40 17.16 9.87
C MET A 225 0.95 17.83 8.59
N LEU A 226 0.79 17.18 7.44
CA LEU A 226 1.19 17.69 6.13
C LEU A 226 0.47 19.00 5.83
N SER A 227 -0.84 18.99 6.05
CA SER A 227 -1.75 20.12 5.89
C SER A 227 -1.36 21.34 6.75
N LYS A 228 -0.89 21.12 7.98
CA LYS A 228 -0.33 22.17 8.85
C LYS A 228 1.06 22.65 8.39
N LYS A 229 1.92 21.74 7.93
CA LYS A 229 3.31 22.05 7.56
C LYS A 229 3.43 22.77 6.22
N SER A 230 2.64 22.34 5.24
CA SER A 230 2.62 22.98 3.92
C SER A 230 2.02 24.38 4.01
N ASP A 231 1.04 24.58 4.90
CA ASP A 231 0.25 25.81 5.15
C ASP A 231 -0.60 26.24 3.95
N SER A 232 -0.01 26.26 2.75
CA SER A 232 -0.66 26.54 1.47
C SER A 232 0.01 25.76 0.33
N GLY A 233 -0.49 25.94 -0.90
CA GLY A 233 0.10 25.36 -2.11
C GLY A 233 -0.26 23.91 -2.38
N LEU A 234 0.44 23.30 -3.35
CA LEU A 234 0.16 21.95 -3.85
C LEU A 234 0.02 20.91 -2.73
N PHE A 235 1.01 20.78 -1.86
CA PHE A 235 1.02 19.73 -0.84
C PHE A 235 -0.02 19.95 0.26
N ARG A 236 -0.53 21.17 0.44
CA ARG A 236 -1.71 21.42 1.29
C ARG A 236 -2.95 20.79 0.68
N PHE A 237 -3.18 20.97 -0.63
CA PHE A 237 -4.30 20.34 -1.32
C PHE A 237 -4.17 18.81 -1.34
N ILE A 238 -2.98 18.29 -1.64
CA ILE A 238 -2.73 16.84 -1.61
C ILE A 238 -2.99 16.26 -0.22
N ALA A 239 -2.58 16.94 0.85
CA ALA A 239 -2.85 16.50 2.22
C ALA A 239 -4.35 16.39 2.52
N ASP A 240 -5.12 17.42 2.11
CA ASP A 240 -6.56 17.48 2.33
C ASP A 240 -7.30 16.45 1.47
N ILE A 241 -6.84 16.21 0.23
CA ILE A 241 -7.32 15.12 -0.65
C ILE A 241 -7.04 13.75 -0.02
N CYS A 242 -5.82 13.49 0.44
CA CYS A 242 -5.46 12.24 1.13
C CYS A 242 -6.38 11.98 2.32
N GLY A 243 -6.62 12.99 3.16
CA GLY A 243 -7.46 12.85 4.35
C GLY A 243 -8.91 12.55 3.99
N ALA A 244 -9.46 13.26 3.01
CA ALA A 244 -10.82 13.02 2.51
C ALA A 244 -10.94 11.65 1.82
N TRP A 245 -9.92 11.23 1.08
CA TRP A 245 -9.86 9.94 0.40
C TRP A 245 -9.84 8.78 1.39
N MET A 246 -9.03 8.85 2.44
CA MET A 246 -9.02 7.81 3.48
C MET A 246 -10.35 7.72 4.24
N ASP A 247 -11.01 8.85 4.48
CA ASP A 247 -12.34 8.88 5.08
C ASP A 247 -13.40 8.23 4.16
N PHE A 248 -13.34 8.55 2.86
CA PHE A 248 -14.14 7.89 1.83
C PHE A 248 -13.90 6.38 1.79
N GLU A 249 -12.64 5.93 1.72
CA GLU A 249 -12.27 4.52 1.61
C GLU A 249 -12.72 3.70 2.81
N ALA A 250 -12.56 4.23 4.03
CA ALA A 250 -13.05 3.57 5.24
C ALA A 250 -14.58 3.40 5.22
N ALA A 251 -15.31 4.42 4.77
CA ALA A 251 -16.77 4.36 4.63
C ALA A 251 -17.21 3.39 3.52
N TYR A 252 -16.59 3.47 2.33
CA TYR A 252 -16.89 2.63 1.18
C TYR A 252 -16.64 1.14 1.46
N LEU A 253 -15.48 0.81 2.05
CA LEU A 253 -15.11 -0.55 2.38
C LEU A 253 -15.80 -1.08 3.65
N GLY A 254 -16.48 -0.21 4.41
CA GLY A 254 -17.15 -0.58 5.66
C GLY A 254 -16.17 -1.02 6.75
N VAL A 255 -15.02 -0.35 6.84
CA VAL A 255 -13.98 -0.64 7.83
C VAL A 255 -13.83 0.50 8.84
N THR A 256 -13.36 0.17 10.04
CA THR A 256 -13.07 1.16 11.08
C THR A 256 -11.62 0.98 11.52
N PRO A 257 -10.68 1.71 10.88
CA PRO A 257 -9.28 1.74 11.32
C PRO A 257 -9.16 2.31 12.73
N GLN A 258 -8.17 1.84 13.49
CA GLN A 258 -7.81 2.46 14.77
C GLN A 258 -6.84 3.62 14.52
N PRO A 259 -7.29 4.88 14.69
CA PRO A 259 -6.48 6.04 14.33
C PRO A 259 -5.32 6.24 15.30
N TYR A 260 -4.19 6.72 14.78
CA TYR A 260 -3.13 7.26 15.62
C TYR A 260 -3.40 8.72 16.02
N SER A 261 -2.86 9.10 17.16
CA SER A 261 -2.88 10.45 17.72
C SER A 261 -1.52 11.13 17.59
N GLU A 262 -1.46 12.46 17.75
CA GLU A 262 -0.18 13.20 17.65
C GLU A 262 0.86 12.74 18.69
N THR A 263 0.44 12.16 19.82
CA THR A 263 1.37 11.58 20.81
C THR A 263 2.05 10.29 20.33
N ASP A 264 1.48 9.64 19.33
CA ASP A 264 1.96 8.38 18.78
C ASP A 264 2.96 8.60 17.64
N TYR A 265 3.17 9.87 17.24
CA TYR A 265 4.19 10.25 16.29
C TYR A 265 5.54 10.44 16.99
N ARG A 266 6.58 9.79 16.48
CA ARG A 266 7.95 9.96 16.98
C ARG A 266 8.85 10.45 15.85
N PRO A 267 9.42 11.66 15.98
CA PRO A 267 10.61 12.04 15.24
C PRO A 267 11.63 10.90 15.31
N ALA A 268 12.28 10.55 14.20
CA ALA A 268 13.49 9.75 14.21
C ALA A 268 14.60 10.48 14.97
N THR A 269 14.54 10.49 16.30
CA THR A 269 15.69 10.81 17.14
C THR A 269 16.64 9.63 17.04
N PHE A 270 17.80 9.85 16.43
CA PHE A 270 18.93 8.93 16.56
C PHE A 270 19.30 8.86 18.04
N ASN A 271 18.79 7.85 18.73
CA ASN A 271 19.37 7.42 19.99
C ASN A 271 20.51 6.48 19.60
N ALA A 272 21.75 6.91 19.86
CA ALA A 272 22.88 6.01 19.74
C ALA A 272 22.55 4.73 20.55
N PRO A 273 22.77 3.53 20.00
CA PRO A 273 22.56 2.27 20.74
C PRO A 273 23.54 2.14 21.93
N GLU A 274 24.47 3.09 22.07
CA GLU A 274 25.44 3.21 23.14
C GLU A 274 24.74 3.48 24.48
N GLY A 275 24.49 2.41 25.21
CA GLY A 275 23.89 2.43 26.54
C GLY A 275 22.90 1.30 26.80
N GLN A 276 22.45 0.60 25.76
CA GLN A 276 21.65 -0.62 25.92
C GLN A 276 22.54 -1.84 25.73
N THR A 277 22.83 -2.52 26.84
CA THR A 277 23.50 -3.81 26.83
C THR A 277 22.51 -4.86 26.35
N TYR A 278 22.59 -5.24 25.09
CA TYR A 278 21.89 -6.41 24.56
C TYR A 278 22.83 -7.61 24.69
N GLU A 279 22.56 -8.49 25.65
CA GLU A 279 23.28 -9.77 25.73
C GLU A 279 22.75 -10.70 24.63
N CYS A 280 23.58 -10.94 23.61
CA CYS A 280 23.42 -12.03 22.67
C CYS A 280 24.23 -13.22 23.18
N GLY A 281 23.54 -14.24 23.71
CA GLY A 281 24.13 -15.48 24.17
C GLY A 281 23.80 -16.64 23.25
N ALA A 282 24.53 -16.82 22.16
CA ALA A 282 24.53 -18.08 21.39
C ALA A 282 25.60 -19.07 21.90
N GLN A 283 26.35 -18.69 22.95
CA GLN A 283 27.40 -19.51 23.53
C GLN A 283 26.87 -20.20 24.78
N ASP A 284 26.67 -21.52 24.66
CA ASP A 284 26.51 -22.45 25.77
C ASP A 284 27.66 -22.19 26.78
N ARG A 285 27.31 -21.76 27.99
CA ARG A 285 28.27 -21.64 29.10
C ARG A 285 28.49 -23.01 29.77
N GLY A 286 28.74 -24.01 28.94
CA GLY A 286 29.42 -25.27 29.26
C GLY A 286 28.62 -26.36 29.96
N ASN A 287 27.35 -26.13 30.33
CA ASN A 287 26.60 -27.11 31.15
C ASN A 287 25.21 -27.46 30.62
N GLU A 288 24.72 -26.83 29.55
CA GLU A 288 23.34 -27.06 29.10
C GLU A 288 23.23 -28.22 28.10
N LEU A 289 24.21 -28.40 27.21
CA LEU A 289 24.21 -29.55 26.28
C LEU A 289 24.34 -30.89 27.03
N SER A 290 25.17 -30.96 28.08
CA SER A 290 25.39 -32.17 28.86
C SER A 290 24.17 -32.55 29.70
N MET A 291 23.45 -31.57 30.25
CA MET A 291 22.15 -31.80 30.89
C MET A 291 21.11 -32.31 29.89
N LEU A 292 20.96 -31.66 28.74
CA LEU A 292 19.98 -32.05 27.72
C LEU A 292 20.24 -33.46 27.17
N LEU A 293 21.49 -33.81 26.88
CA LEU A 293 21.85 -35.15 26.37
C LEU A 293 21.62 -36.25 27.41
N SER A 294 21.73 -35.92 28.70
CA SER A 294 21.42 -36.85 29.80
C SER A 294 19.91 -37.06 29.98
N GLU A 295 19.09 -36.02 29.78
CA GLU A 295 17.63 -36.08 29.93
C GLU A 295 16.94 -36.82 28.77
N VAL A 296 17.46 -36.73 27.55
CA VAL A 296 16.90 -37.44 26.39
C VAL A 296 17.51 -38.83 26.15
N GLY A 297 18.37 -39.32 27.06
CA GLY A 297 19.01 -40.64 26.97
C GLY A 297 19.96 -40.82 25.77
N ALA A 298 20.33 -39.72 25.12
CA ALA A 298 21.12 -39.71 23.88
C ALA A 298 22.60 -40.07 24.11
N GLN A 299 23.09 -40.02 25.35
CA GLN A 299 24.45 -40.48 25.70
C GLN A 299 24.73 -41.92 25.21
N SER A 300 23.74 -42.81 25.31
CA SER A 300 23.89 -44.22 24.90
C SER A 300 24.09 -44.45 23.40
N PHE A 301 23.82 -43.45 22.57
CA PHE A 301 24.03 -43.50 21.11
C PHE A 301 25.44 -43.06 20.71
N LEU A 302 26.08 -42.19 21.50
CA LEU A 302 27.45 -41.72 21.25
C LEU A 302 28.48 -42.76 21.74
N ASP A 303 28.29 -43.35 22.92
CA ASP A 303 29.20 -44.39 23.45
C ASP A 303 29.26 -45.63 22.53
N LYS A 304 28.16 -45.95 21.83
CA LYS A 304 28.11 -47.05 20.84
C LYS A 304 28.81 -46.75 19.51
N GLN A 305 29.03 -45.48 19.19
CA GLN A 305 29.82 -45.09 18.01
C GLN A 305 31.31 -45.14 18.32
N GLU A 306 31.73 -44.72 19.52
CA GLU A 306 33.14 -44.79 19.94
C GLU A 306 33.62 -46.24 20.15
N GLU A 307 32.78 -47.14 20.71
CA GLU A 307 33.14 -48.57 20.84
C GLU A 307 33.29 -49.30 19.48
N LYS A 308 32.71 -48.76 18.40
CA LYS A 308 32.86 -49.31 17.04
C LYS A 308 34.13 -48.82 16.34
N GLU A 309 34.68 -47.68 16.75
CA GLU A 309 35.94 -47.14 16.20
C GLU A 309 37.19 -47.66 16.95
N GLU A 310 37.08 -48.04 18.23
CA GLU A 310 38.21 -48.60 19.00
C GLU A 310 38.51 -50.09 18.76
N LYS A 311 37.67 -50.82 17.99
CA LYS A 311 37.93 -52.23 17.61
C LYS A 311 38.27 -52.43 16.13
N GLY A 312 39.14 -51.56 15.61
CA GLY A 312 39.95 -51.84 14.41
C GLY A 312 41.28 -52.52 14.79
N PRO A 313 41.79 -53.49 14.00
CA PRO A 313 42.78 -54.46 14.48
C PRO A 313 44.17 -53.85 14.69
N PHE A 314 44.71 -54.04 15.89
CA PHE A 314 46.16 -53.99 16.15
C PHE A 314 46.87 -54.99 15.22
N GLY A 315 47.77 -54.50 14.38
CA GLY A 315 48.63 -55.34 13.54
C GLY A 315 49.76 -55.99 14.32
N THR A 316 50.15 -57.20 13.92
CA THR A 316 51.48 -57.75 14.19
C THR A 316 51.95 -58.70 13.08
N ALA A 317 53.23 -58.53 12.75
CA ALA A 317 54.15 -59.32 11.90
C ALA A 317 54.20 -58.93 10.41
#